data_AF-A0A4U8QD35-F1
#
_entry.id   AF-A0A4U8QD35-F1
#
_cell.length_a   1.000
_cell.length_b   1.000
_cell.length_c   1.000
_cell.angle_alpha   90.00
_cell.angle_beta   90.00
_cell.angle_gamma   90.00
#
_symmetry.space_group_name_H-M   'P 1'
#
loop_
_entity.id
_entity.type
_entity.pdbx_description
1 polymer ?
#
loop_
_entity_poly.entity_id
_entity_poly.type
_entity_poly.pdbx_seq_one_letter_code
_entity_poly.pdbx_strand_id
1 'polypeptide(L)'
;MAFGTGINMDSPDAGRIRGKQIEIACYCWFTRTGISIPRLVKYQDEEGEIHTIGNIRVLCSEQKNFAGVSSMEYQCEMVAEGIMKNVKLIFFPDKKKWVMVYGNA
;
A
#
# COMPACT_ATOMS: atom_id res chain seq x y z
N MET A 1 -11.98 15.68 -40.46
CA MET A 1 -12.04 16.16 -39.07
C MET A 1 -11.24 15.18 -38.22
N ALA A 2 -10.06 15.58 -37.75
CA ALA A 2 -9.21 14.77 -36.89
C ALA A 2 -9.61 15.05 -35.43
N PHE A 3 -10.21 14.07 -34.77
CA PHE A 3 -10.53 14.15 -33.35
C PHE A 3 -9.39 13.54 -32.56
N GLY A 4 -8.61 14.39 -31.91
CA GLY A 4 -7.70 13.98 -30.87
C GLY A 4 -8.49 13.49 -29.66
N THR A 5 -8.34 12.23 -29.31
CA THR A 5 -8.69 11.73 -27.99
C THR A 5 -7.40 11.57 -27.21
N GLY A 6 -7.16 12.51 -26.29
CA GLY A 6 -6.17 12.33 -25.26
C GLY A 6 -6.49 11.04 -24.52
N ILE A 7 -5.67 10.02 -24.74
CA ILE A 7 -5.68 8.84 -23.90
C ILE A 7 -5.29 9.30 -22.50
N ASN A 8 -6.30 9.53 -21.65
CA ASN A 8 -6.07 9.46 -20.22
C ASN A 8 -5.54 8.04 -19.99
N MET A 9 -4.24 7.93 -19.78
CA MET A 9 -3.60 6.69 -19.34
C MET A 9 -4.10 6.42 -17.93
N ASP A 10 -5.33 5.93 -17.80
CA ASP A 10 -5.73 5.22 -16.61
C ASP A 10 -4.80 4.00 -16.53
N SER A 11 -4.02 3.90 -15.46
CA SER A 11 -3.07 2.81 -15.28
C SER A 11 -3.80 1.49 -15.51
N PRO A 12 -3.25 0.56 -16.32
CA PRO A 12 -3.90 -0.71 -16.61
C PRO A 12 -4.26 -1.42 -15.30
N ASP A 13 -5.44 -2.07 -15.26
CA ASP A 13 -5.91 -2.77 -14.08
C ASP A 13 -4.84 -3.79 -13.62
N ALA A 14 -4.36 -3.60 -12.39
CA ALA A 14 -3.31 -4.42 -11.79
C ALA A 14 -3.83 -5.81 -11.37
N GLY A 15 -5.10 -6.12 -11.66
CA GLY A 15 -5.73 -7.39 -11.38
C GLY A 15 -6.15 -7.54 -9.92
N ARG A 16 -6.01 -8.76 -9.39
CA ARG A 16 -6.32 -9.06 -7.99
C ARG A 16 -5.04 -9.09 -7.16
N ILE A 17 -5.07 -8.48 -5.97
CA ILE A 17 -3.97 -8.53 -5.02
C ILE A 17 -3.71 -9.99 -4.62
N ARG A 18 -2.49 -10.47 -4.87
CA ARG A 18 -2.04 -11.82 -4.54
C ARG A 18 -1.30 -11.80 -3.19
N GLY A 19 -1.49 -12.86 -2.39
CA GLY A 19 -0.87 -13.00 -1.06
C GLY A 19 -1.85 -12.79 0.10
N LYS A 20 -1.41 -13.10 1.33
CA LYS A 20 -2.19 -12.87 2.56
C LYS A 20 -2.33 -11.36 2.77
N GLN A 21 -3.57 -10.88 2.79
CA GLN A 21 -3.92 -9.48 3.05
C GLN A 21 -4.27 -9.32 4.52
N ILE A 22 -3.59 -8.41 5.20
CA ILE A 22 -3.82 -8.10 6.60
C ILE A 22 -4.33 -6.66 6.68
N GLU A 23 -5.48 -6.45 7.32
CA GLU A 23 -5.98 -5.11 7.59
C GLU A 23 -5.13 -4.46 8.67
N ILE A 24 -4.73 -3.21 8.44
CA ILE A 24 -3.80 -2.52 9.33
C ILE A 24 -4.26 -1.10 9.62
N ALA A 25 -3.78 -0.53 10.72
CA ALA A 25 -3.77 0.90 10.95
C ALA A 25 -2.42 1.49 10.52
N CYS A 26 -2.42 2.48 9.63
CA CYS A 26 -1.21 3.24 9.28
C CYS A 26 -1.17 4.59 9.98
N TYR A 27 -0.06 4.88 10.66
CA TYR A 27 0.41 6.24 10.87
C TYR A 27 1.26 6.68 9.67
N CYS A 28 0.76 7.69 8.97
CA CYS A 28 1.24 8.09 7.66
C CYS A 28 1.39 9.63 7.66
N TRP A 29 2.50 10.14 7.11
CA TRP A 29 2.67 11.56 6.86
C TRP A 29 2.06 11.94 5.52
N PHE A 30 1.48 13.13 5.44
CA PHE A 30 1.09 13.73 4.18
C PHE A 30 1.96 14.95 3.95
N THR A 31 2.61 14.99 2.80
CA THR A 31 3.38 16.17 2.37
C THR A 31 2.43 17.23 1.82
N ARG A 32 2.92 18.48 1.71
CA ARG A 32 2.16 19.59 1.10
C ARG A 32 1.63 19.26 -0.30
N THR A 33 2.34 18.43 -1.07
CA THR A 33 1.96 18.01 -2.42
C THR A 33 0.94 16.87 -2.45
N GLY A 34 0.48 16.40 -1.29
CA GLY A 34 -0.52 15.32 -1.19
C GLY A 34 0.08 13.91 -1.22
N ILE A 35 1.41 13.76 -1.27
CA ILE A 35 2.06 12.44 -1.21
C ILE A 35 1.97 11.91 0.22
N SER A 36 1.35 10.75 0.40
CA SER A 36 1.38 9.99 1.65
C SER A 36 2.65 9.16 1.80
N ILE A 37 3.25 9.18 2.99
CA ILE A 37 4.46 8.46 3.37
C ILE A 37 4.16 7.64 4.63
N PRO A 38 4.02 6.31 4.54
CA PRO A 38 3.86 5.45 5.69
C PRO A 38 5.06 5.53 6.64
N ARG A 39 4.79 5.61 7.94
CA ARG A 39 5.82 5.72 8.99
C ARG A 39 5.70 4.65 10.05
N LEU A 40 4.49 4.30 10.45
CA LEU A 40 4.27 3.23 11.41
C LEU A 40 3.00 2.48 11.07
N VAL A 41 3.02 1.17 11.28
CA VAL A 41 1.91 0.28 11.02
C VAL A 41 1.59 -0.51 12.28
N LYS A 42 0.30 -0.67 12.56
CA LYS A 42 -0.20 -1.62 13.57
C LYS A 42 -1.12 -2.63 12.92
N TYR A 43 -0.97 -3.88 13.28
CA TYR A 43 -1.87 -4.95 12.85
C TYR A 43 -2.18 -5.85 14.03
N GLN A 44 -3.36 -6.46 14.00
CA GLN A 44 -3.76 -7.47 14.96
C GLN A 44 -3.49 -8.85 14.35
N ASP A 45 -2.92 -9.75 15.12
CA ASP A 45 -2.74 -11.14 14.70
C ASP A 45 -3.99 -12.00 14.99
N GLU A 46 -3.89 -13.31 14.73
CA GLU A 46 -4.99 -14.26 14.91
C GLU A 46 -5.27 -14.56 16.40
N GLU A 47 -4.32 -14.30 17.30
CA GLU A 47 -4.44 -14.46 18.75
C GLU A 47 -5.01 -13.19 19.41
N GLY A 48 -5.11 -12.10 18.65
CA GLY A 48 -5.67 -10.82 19.08
C GLY A 48 -4.62 -9.83 19.56
N GLU A 49 -3.33 -10.15 19.50
CA GLU A 49 -2.24 -9.30 19.93
C GLU A 49 -1.95 -8.21 18.89
N ILE A 50 -1.66 -6.99 19.38
CA ILE A 50 -1.40 -5.83 18.52
C ILE A 50 0.11 -5.69 18.31
N HIS A 51 0.54 -5.95 17.09
CA HIS A 51 1.91 -5.76 16.65
C HIS A 51 2.12 -4.36 16.11
N THR A 52 3.25 -3.74 16.46
CA THR A 52 3.61 -2.39 16.00
C THR A 52 4.93 -2.42 15.24
N ILE A 53 4.95 -1.88 14.02
CA ILE A 53 6.12 -1.78 13.15
C ILE A 53 6.39 -0.31 12.82
N GLY A 54 7.49 0.26 13.32
CA GLY A 54 7.85 1.67 13.13
C GLY A 54 9.02 1.95 12.17
N ASN A 55 9.89 0.97 11.91
CA ASN A 55 11.09 1.17 11.08
C ASN A 55 10.78 0.87 9.61
N ILE A 56 9.86 1.64 9.02
CA ILE A 56 9.41 1.47 7.64
C ILE A 56 10.25 2.34 6.70
N ARG A 57 10.94 1.71 5.76
CA ARG A 57 11.62 2.35 4.64
C ARG A 57 10.81 2.13 3.36
N VAL A 58 10.23 3.21 2.84
CA VAL A 58 9.52 3.19 1.55
C VAL A 58 10.56 3.21 0.43
N LEU A 59 10.57 2.17 -0.41
CA LEU A 59 11.44 2.05 -1.58
C LEU A 59 10.86 2.78 -2.77
N CYS A 60 9.59 2.53 -3.07
CA CYS A 60 8.85 3.20 -4.13
C CYS A 60 7.35 3.21 -3.80
N SER A 61 6.62 4.08 -4.50
CA SER A 61 5.18 4.22 -4.37
C SER A 61 4.54 4.40 -5.74
N GLU A 62 3.47 3.68 -6.02
CA GLU A 62 2.80 3.65 -7.32
C GLU A 62 1.28 3.73 -7.15
N GLN A 63 0.62 4.52 -8.00
CA GLN A 63 -0.84 4.53 -8.10
C GLN A 63 -1.28 3.34 -8.98
N LYS A 64 -2.11 2.45 -8.43
CA LYS A 64 -2.64 1.28 -9.12
C LYS A 64 -4.16 1.22 -9.03
N ASN A 65 -4.80 0.77 -10.11
CA ASN A 65 -6.20 0.40 -10.09
C ASN A 65 -6.30 -1.12 -9.90
N PHE A 66 -6.95 -1.57 -8.82
CA PHE A 66 -7.25 -2.98 -8.60
C PHE A 66 -8.76 -3.21 -8.74
N ALA A 67 -9.17 -3.99 -9.75
CA ALA A 67 -10.57 -4.25 -10.07
C ALA A 67 -11.41 -2.96 -10.16
N GLY A 68 -10.86 -1.95 -10.84
CA GLY A 68 -11.49 -0.62 -10.99
C GLY A 68 -11.49 0.27 -9.73
N VAL A 69 -10.81 -0.12 -8.64
CA VAL A 69 -10.64 0.71 -7.44
C VAL A 69 -9.25 1.33 -7.41
N SER A 70 -9.19 2.65 -7.37
CA SER A 70 -7.92 3.38 -7.24
C SER A 70 -7.30 3.14 -5.87
N SER A 71 -6.00 2.85 -5.86
CA SER A 71 -5.22 2.50 -4.68
C SER A 71 -3.79 2.98 -4.80
N MET A 72 -3.17 3.30 -3.67
CA MET A 72 -1.76 3.67 -3.61
C MET A 72 -0.97 2.50 -3.02
N GLU A 73 -0.10 1.89 -3.82
CA GLU A 73 0.79 0.81 -3.40
C GLU A 73 2.16 1.37 -3.01
N TYR A 74 2.67 0.92 -1.87
CA TYR A 74 3.99 1.26 -1.35
C TYR A 74 4.79 -0.02 -1.20
N GLN A 75 5.93 -0.10 -1.88
CA GLN A 75 6.92 -1.14 -1.62
C GLN A 75 7.79 -0.68 -0.46
N CYS A 76 7.80 -1.46 0.62
CA CYS A 76 8.44 -1.10 1.86
C CYS A 76 9.36 -2.21 2.35
N GLU A 77 10.52 -1.81 2.85
CA GLU A 77 11.35 -2.62 3.73
C GLU A 77 11.03 -2.27 5.17
N MET A 78 10.80 -3.28 6.01
CA MET A 78 10.59 -3.06 7.44
C MET A 78 11.23 -4.18 8.25
N VAL A 79 11.64 -3.84 9.48
CA VAL A 79 12.20 -4.83 10.41
C VAL A 79 11.07 -5.34 11.31
N ALA A 80 10.80 -6.64 11.22
CA ALA A 80 9.90 -7.35 12.12
C ALA A 80 10.70 -8.46 12.82
N GLU A 81 10.67 -8.48 14.16
CA GLU A 81 11.38 -9.47 14.98
C GLU A 81 12.89 -9.56 14.69
N GLY A 82 13.51 -8.42 14.33
CA GLY A 82 14.94 -8.35 13.99
C GLY A 82 15.29 -8.78 12.56
N ILE A 83 14.31 -9.27 11.78
CA ILE A 83 14.49 -9.68 10.38
C ILE A 83 13.97 -8.58 9.46
N MET A 84 14.77 -8.21 8.45
CA MET A 84 14.33 -7.32 7.39
C MET A 84 13.38 -8.05 6.45
N LYS A 85 12.16 -7.54 6.30
CA LYS A 85 11.11 -8.10 5.45
C LYS A 85 10.68 -7.07 4.41
N ASN A 86 10.52 -7.54 3.18
CA ASN A 86 9.91 -6.80 2.09
C ASN A 86 8.39 -6.99 2.11
N VAL A 87 7.65 -5.90 2.18
CA VAL A 87 6.19 -5.90 2.18
C VAL A 87 5.63 -4.84 1.27
N LYS A 88 4.35 -5.02 0.92
CA LYS A 88 3.57 -4.00 0.24
C LYS A 88 2.52 -3.46 1.19
N LEU A 89 2.48 -2.13 1.33
CA LEU A 89 1.37 -1.44 1.99
C LEU A 89 0.49 -0.85 0.90
N ILE A 90 -0.82 -1.09 0.97
CA ILE A 90 -1.78 -0.65 -0.03
C ILE A 90 -2.83 0.20 0.68
N PHE A 91 -2.98 1.44 0.23
CA PHE A 91 -4.01 2.34 0.71
C PHE A 91 -5.15 2.44 -0.30
N PHE A 92 -6.37 2.18 0.17
CA PHE A 92 -7.60 2.36 -0.58
C PHE A 92 -8.29 3.64 -0.10
N PRO A 93 -8.11 4.79 -0.78
CA PRO A 93 -8.71 6.05 -0.36
C PRO A 93 -10.24 5.98 -0.30
N ASP A 94 -10.88 5.37 -1.29
CA ASP A 94 -12.35 5.20 -1.35
C ASP A 94 -12.90 4.45 -0.13
N LYS A 95 -12.18 3.40 0.30
CA LYS A 95 -12.57 2.55 1.43
C LYS A 95 -11.99 3.03 2.76
N LYS A 96 -11.16 4.08 2.75
CA LYS A 96 -10.38 4.59 3.90
C LYS A 96 -9.64 3.48 4.65
N LYS A 97 -9.12 2.51 3.89
CA LYS A 97 -8.57 1.25 4.42
C LYS A 97 -7.11 1.08 4.01
N TRP A 98 -6.31 0.57 4.94
CA TRP A 98 -4.95 0.12 4.69
C TRP A 98 -4.86 -1.40 4.75
N VAL A 99 -4.08 -1.96 3.82
CA VAL A 99 -3.79 -3.40 3.76
C VAL A 99 -2.29 -3.59 3.66
N MET A 100 -1.77 -4.55 4.42
CA MET A 100 -0.42 -5.05 4.29
C MET A 100 -0.44 -6.40 3.58
N VAL A 101 0.50 -6.59 2.66
CA VAL A 101 0.71 -7.84 1.93
C VAL A 101 2.18 -8.22 2.07
N TYR A 102 2.43 -9.42 2.59
CA TYR A 102 3.77 -9.98 2.58
C TYR A 102 4.14 -10.38 1.15
N GLY A 103 5.31 -9.94 0.68
CA GLY A 103 5.82 -10.37 -0.61
C GLY A 103 6.14 -11.87 -0.54
N ASN A 104 5.33 -12.70 -1.20
CA ASN A 104 5.79 -14.04 -1.55
C ASN A 104 6.86 -13.84 -2.63
N ALA A 105 8.10 -14.22 -2.31
CA ALA A 105 9.05 -14.62 -3.34
C ALA A 105 8.52 -15.85 -4.09
#